data_AF-A0A7C3LC37-F1
#
_entry.id   AF-A0A7C3LC37-F1
#
_cell.length_a   1.000
_cell.length_b   1.000
_cell.length_c   1.000
_cell.angle_alpha   90.00
_cell.angle_beta   90.00
_cell.angle_gamma   90.00
#
_symmetry.space_group_name_H-M   'P 1'
#
loop_
_entity.id
_entity.type
_entity.pdbx_description
1 polymer ?
#
loop_
_entity_poly.entity_id
_entity_poly.type
_entity_poly.pdbx_seq_one_letter_code
_entity_poly.pdbx_strand_id
1 'polypeptide(L)'
;MPRLARRAVAALLVLLLGLMPLLAAVLPEDRSDALYHAYNGGGLEVNGPSILVRKQVGKSSSLSANYYVDSITSATIDVITAASPYTEKRTEKSVGVDYVFNKSIMSTGYTNSIENDFDAQSAFFNI
;
A
#
# COMPACT_ATOMS: atom_id res chain seq x y z
N MET A 1 11.43 -54.84 -9.69
CA MET A 1 11.88 -53.61 -9.00
C MET A 1 11.35 -52.28 -9.57
N PRO A 2 11.20 -52.04 -10.89
CA PRO A 2 10.85 -50.69 -11.39
C PRO A 2 9.39 -50.26 -11.16
N ARG A 3 8.46 -51.20 -11.01
CA ARG A 3 7.02 -50.91 -10.80
C ARG A 3 6.71 -50.38 -9.40
N LEU A 4 7.44 -50.82 -8.37
CA LEU A 4 7.27 -50.37 -7.00
C LEU A 4 7.81 -48.95 -6.81
N ALA A 5 8.99 -48.67 -7.39
CA ALA A 5 9.57 -47.32 -7.41
C ALA A 5 8.66 -46.31 -8.12
N ARG A 6 8.05 -46.68 -9.26
CA ARG A 6 7.08 -45.83 -9.95
C ARG A 6 5.84 -45.52 -9.11
N ARG A 7 5.33 -46.50 -8.35
CA ARG A 7 4.19 -46.30 -7.44
C ARG A 7 4.55 -45.40 -6.26
N ALA A 8 5.73 -45.56 -5.69
CA ALA A 8 6.23 -44.72 -4.61
C ALA A 8 6.42 -43.26 -5.06
N VAL A 9 6.99 -43.05 -6.25
CA VAL A 9 7.14 -41.72 -6.85
C VAL A 9 5.78 -41.07 -7.15
N ALA A 10 4.83 -41.84 -7.70
CA ALA A 10 3.48 -41.34 -7.94
C ALA A 10 2.75 -40.97 -6.64
N ALA A 11 2.87 -41.79 -5.59
CA ALA A 11 2.28 -41.49 -4.28
C ALA A 11 2.91 -40.24 -3.64
N LEU A 12 4.23 -40.08 -3.76
CA LEU A 12 4.94 -38.89 -3.28
C LEU A 12 4.51 -37.62 -4.03
N LEU A 13 4.34 -37.70 -5.36
CA LEU A 13 3.85 -36.57 -6.16
C LEU A 13 2.42 -36.17 -5.77
N VAL A 14 1.53 -37.13 -5.56
CA VAL A 14 0.16 -36.86 -5.09
C VAL A 14 0.17 -36.23 -3.70
N LEU A 15 1.02 -36.71 -2.79
CA LEU A 15 1.17 -36.12 -1.45
C LEU A 15 1.68 -34.68 -1.53
N LEU A 16 2.67 -34.41 -2.38
CA LEU A 16 3.22 -33.06 -2.60
C LEU A 16 2.20 -32.10 -3.21
N LEU A 17 1.35 -32.57 -4.12
CA LEU A 17 0.23 -31.79 -4.67
C LEU A 17 -0.84 -31.48 -3.61
N GLY A 18 -1.06 -32.39 -2.65
CA GLY A 18 -2.00 -32.19 -1.54
C GLY A 18 -1.51 -31.22 -0.46
N LEU A 19 -0.22 -30.85 -0.47
CA LEU A 19 0.38 -29.91 0.49
C LEU A 19 0.28 -28.44 0.05
N MET A 20 -0.41 -28.13 -1.06
CA MET A 20 -0.58 -26.74 -1.48
C MET A 20 -1.43 -25.97 -0.45
N PRO A 21 -0.98 -24.79 0.00
CA PRO A 21 -1.76 -23.98 0.93
C PRO A 21 -3.07 -23.57 0.26
N LEU A 22 -4.19 -23.77 0.96
CA LEU A 22 -5.44 -23.11 0.56
C LEU A 22 -5.27 -21.61 0.79
N LEU A 23 -5.03 -20.86 -0.28
CA LEU A 23 -5.13 -19.41 -0.28
C LEU A 23 -6.60 -19.04 -0.08
N ALA A 24 -6.91 -18.51 1.10
CA ALA A 24 -8.18 -17.85 1.37
C ALA A 24 -7.94 -16.35 1.30
N ALA A 25 -8.72 -15.65 0.47
CA ALA A 25 -8.77 -14.20 0.56
C ALA A 25 -9.37 -13.81 1.90
N VAL A 26 -8.66 -12.99 2.65
CA VAL A 26 -9.13 -12.41 3.91
C VAL A 26 -9.07 -10.91 3.76
N LEU A 27 -10.13 -10.22 4.19
CA LEU A 27 -10.13 -8.77 4.21
C LEU A 27 -8.96 -8.25 5.07
N PRO A 28 -8.36 -7.10 4.71
CA PRO A 28 -7.35 -6.51 5.55
C PRO A 28 -7.93 -6.17 6.93
N GLU A 29 -7.08 -6.20 7.95
CA GLU A 29 -7.46 -5.97 9.34
C GLU A 29 -7.91 -4.52 9.62
N ASP A 30 -8.76 -4.36 10.65
CA ASP A 30 -9.13 -3.06 11.19
C ASP A 30 -7.89 -2.41 11.81
N ARG A 31 -7.59 -1.18 11.40
CA ARG A 31 -6.46 -0.44 11.95
C ARG A 31 -6.71 1.07 11.90
N SER A 32 -6.14 1.74 12.89
CA SER A 32 -6.08 3.20 12.96
C SER A 32 -4.64 3.55 13.26
N ASP A 33 -3.92 4.05 12.27
CA ASP A 33 -2.52 4.40 12.41
C ASP A 33 -2.34 5.91 12.42
N ALA A 34 -1.42 6.35 13.27
CA ALA A 34 -0.84 7.67 13.18
C ALA A 34 0.66 7.50 12.95
N LEU A 35 1.17 8.17 11.92
CA LEU A 35 2.56 8.15 11.54
C LEU A 35 3.05 9.59 11.41
N TYR A 36 4.31 9.81 11.77
CA TYR A 36 5.02 11.03 11.45
C TYR A 36 6.36 10.63 10.85
N HIS A 37 6.63 11.07 9.63
CA HIS A 37 7.94 10.91 9.00
C HIS A 37 8.72 12.21 9.11
N ALA A 38 10.03 12.09 9.29
CA ALA A 38 10.95 13.22 9.31
C ALA A 38 12.34 12.78 8.85
N TYR A 39 12.96 13.62 8.03
CA TYR A 39 14.33 13.50 7.56
C TYR A 39 14.95 14.89 7.47
N ASN A 40 16.19 15.02 7.95
CA ASN A 40 16.98 16.23 7.80
C ASN A 40 18.42 15.84 7.48
N GLY A 41 18.89 16.21 6.30
CA GLY A 41 20.25 15.91 5.86
C GLY A 41 20.57 16.45 4.47
N GLY A 42 21.82 16.86 4.25
CA GLY A 42 22.29 17.35 2.95
C GLY A 42 21.63 18.64 2.48
N GLY A 43 21.08 19.44 3.40
CA GLY A 43 20.28 20.63 3.08
C GLY A 43 18.85 20.33 2.64
N LEU A 44 18.40 19.09 2.76
CA LEU A 44 17.02 18.68 2.50
C LEU A 44 16.32 18.41 3.83
N GLU A 45 15.13 18.99 3.99
CA GLU A 45 14.20 18.62 5.05
C GLU A 45 12.94 18.03 4.44
N VAL A 46 12.52 16.85 4.92
CA VAL A 46 11.28 16.18 4.53
C VAL A 46 10.53 15.80 5.78
N ASN A 47 9.28 16.22 5.93
CA ASN A 47 8.49 15.81 7.08
C ASN A 47 6.98 15.88 6.85
N GLY A 48 6.24 15.13 7.67
CA GLY A 48 4.79 15.31 7.76
C GLY A 48 4.07 14.17 8.48
N PRO A 49 2.82 14.43 8.90
CA PRO A 49 1.96 13.42 9.49
C PRO A 49 1.21 12.61 8.44
N SER A 50 0.84 11.38 8.81
CA SER A 50 -0.12 10.55 8.10
C SER A 50 -1.06 9.87 9.07
N ILE A 51 -2.36 9.90 8.76
CA ILE A 51 -3.39 9.16 9.48
C ILE A 51 -4.08 8.22 8.51
N LEU A 52 -4.13 6.94 8.88
CA LEU A 52 -4.88 5.93 8.16
C LEU A 52 -5.93 5.32 9.07
N VAL A 53 -7.14 5.17 8.55
CA VAL A 53 -8.20 4.39 9.21
C VAL A 53 -8.73 3.36 8.22
N ARG A 54 -8.82 2.12 8.68
CA ARG A 54 -9.44 1.02 7.95
C ARG A 54 -10.38 0.25 8.87
N LYS A 55 -11.53 -0.12 8.33
CA LYS A 55 -12.56 -0.86 9.06
C LYS A 55 -13.33 -1.82 8.17
N GLN A 56 -13.47 -3.05 8.61
CA GLN A 56 -14.37 -4.05 8.06
C GLN A 56 -15.82 -3.68 8.39
N VAL A 57 -16.66 -3.77 7.37
CA VAL A 57 -18.10 -3.56 7.44
C VAL A 57 -18.78 -4.88 7.09
N GLY A 58 -19.21 -5.60 8.12
CA GLY A 58 -19.73 -6.95 7.97
C GLY A 58 -18.61 -7.96 7.70
N LYS A 59 -18.91 -9.00 6.92
CA LYS A 59 -17.97 -10.12 6.65
C LYS A 59 -17.27 -10.03 5.30
N SER A 60 -17.73 -9.14 4.42
CA SER A 60 -17.36 -9.15 3.01
C SER A 60 -16.82 -7.83 2.50
N SER A 61 -16.83 -6.77 3.31
CA SER A 61 -16.37 -5.44 2.90
C SER A 61 -15.41 -4.82 3.89
N SER A 62 -14.43 -4.05 3.41
CA SER A 62 -13.55 -3.19 4.19
C SER A 62 -13.50 -1.81 3.56
N LEU A 63 -13.57 -0.77 4.38
CA LEU A 63 -13.43 0.62 3.98
C LEU A 63 -12.13 1.18 4.54
N SER A 64 -11.47 2.03 3.76
CA SER A 64 -10.28 2.76 4.23
C SER A 64 -10.31 4.21 3.81
N ALA A 65 -9.71 5.06 4.65
CA ALA A 65 -9.43 6.46 4.39
C ALA A 65 -8.02 6.77 4.87
N ASN A 66 -7.28 7.56 4.10
CA ASN A 66 -5.94 8.02 4.44
C ASN A 66 -5.82 9.52 4.21
N TYR A 67 -5.13 10.19 5.12
CA TYR A 67 -4.74 11.58 5.01
C TYR A 67 -3.23 11.66 5.22
N TYR A 68 -2.49 12.04 4.18
CA TYR A 68 -1.04 12.09 4.19
C TYR A 68 -0.58 13.50 3.84
N VAL A 69 0.29 14.06 4.67
CA VAL A 69 0.93 15.35 4.40
C VAL A 69 2.42 15.12 4.25
N ASP A 70 3.00 15.70 3.21
CA ASP A 70 4.43 15.69 2.96
C ASP A 70 4.89 17.12 2.74
N SER A 71 5.93 17.54 3.45
CA SER A 71 6.53 18.85 3.30
C SER A 71 7.99 18.68 2.97
N ILE A 72 8.44 19.29 1.89
CA ILE A 72 9.81 19.21 1.41
C ILE A 72 10.37 20.62 1.35
N THR A 73 11.55 20.80 1.92
CA THR A 73 12.30 22.06 1.81
C THR A 73 13.68 21.77 1.25
N SER A 74 14.01 22.40 0.14
CA SER A 74 15.32 22.30 -0.50
C SER A 74 16.16 23.52 -0.16
N ALA A 75 17.16 23.29 0.67
CA ALA A 75 18.27 24.19 1.00
C ALA A 75 19.62 23.47 0.75
N THR A 76 19.68 22.66 -0.32
CA THR A 76 20.90 21.93 -0.70
C THR A 76 22.01 22.90 -1.10
N ILE A 77 23.27 22.43 -1.15
CA ILE A 77 24.43 23.29 -1.46
C ILE A 77 24.26 24.01 -2.81
N ASP A 78 23.66 23.33 -3.79
CA ASP A 78 23.39 23.88 -5.12
C ASP A 78 22.28 24.95 -5.07
N VAL A 79 21.32 24.83 -4.14
CA VAL A 79 20.31 25.86 -3.90
C VAL A 79 20.92 27.06 -3.18
N ILE A 80 21.76 26.86 -2.19
CA ILE A 80 22.42 27.96 -1.48
C ILE A 80 23.37 28.75 -2.41
N THR A 81 24.01 28.07 -3.36
CA THR A 81 25.06 28.66 -4.19
C THR A 81 24.60 29.12 -5.58
N ALA A 82 23.56 28.50 -6.15
CA ALA A 82 23.18 28.72 -7.56
C ALA A 82 21.67 28.79 -7.84
N ALA A 83 20.79 28.50 -6.88
CA ALA A 83 19.34 28.58 -7.08
C ALA A 83 18.64 29.36 -5.95
N SER A 84 17.30 29.42 -6.01
CA SER A 84 16.48 30.01 -4.95
C SER A 84 15.95 28.91 -4.01
N PRO A 85 15.82 29.17 -2.69
CA PRO A 85 15.16 28.26 -1.76
C PRO A 85 13.79 27.81 -2.28
N TYR A 86 13.48 26.54 -2.07
CA TYR A 86 12.22 25.95 -2.51
C TYR A 86 11.54 25.22 -1.35
N THR A 87 10.23 25.40 -1.23
CA THR A 87 9.38 24.72 -0.26
C THR A 87 8.12 24.25 -0.95
N GLU A 88 7.79 22.99 -0.72
CA GLU A 88 6.62 22.33 -1.28
C GLU A 88 5.87 21.58 -0.20
N LYS A 89 4.54 21.58 -0.33
CA LYS A 89 3.69 20.81 0.54
C LYS A 89 2.66 20.03 -0.29
N ARG A 90 2.72 18.72 -0.17
CA ARG A 90 1.74 17.79 -0.73
C ARG A 90 0.73 17.39 0.34
N THR A 91 -0.55 17.53 0.03
CA THR A 91 -1.64 16.97 0.83
C THR A 91 -2.38 15.95 0.00
N GLU A 92 -2.26 14.68 0.39
CA GLU A 92 -2.90 13.56 -0.29
C GLU A 92 -4.02 12.98 0.57
N LYS A 93 -5.17 12.77 -0.06
CA LYS A 93 -6.34 12.12 0.51
C LYS A 93 -6.71 10.93 -0.33
N SER A 94 -6.87 9.77 0.30
CA SER A 94 -7.37 8.59 -0.41
C SER A 94 -8.49 7.89 0.35
N VAL A 95 -9.39 7.28 -0.42
CA VAL A 95 -10.45 6.41 0.07
C VAL A 95 -10.45 5.12 -0.73
N GLY A 96 -10.77 4.02 -0.08
CA GLY A 96 -10.74 2.70 -0.71
C GLY A 96 -11.79 1.76 -0.15
N VAL A 97 -12.23 0.84 -0.99
CA VAL A 97 -13.17 -0.23 -0.66
C VAL A 97 -12.58 -1.55 -1.13
N ASP A 98 -12.53 -2.52 -0.22
CA ASP A 98 -12.21 -3.92 -0.52
C ASP A 98 -13.49 -4.75 -0.37
N TYR A 99 -13.78 -5.62 -1.34
CA TYR A 99 -14.89 -6.57 -1.29
C TYR A 99 -14.38 -7.99 -1.53
N VAL A 100 -14.59 -8.88 -0.57
CA VAL A 100 -14.23 -10.30 -0.71
C VAL A 100 -15.43 -11.11 -1.18
N PHE A 101 -15.22 -11.84 -2.28
CA PHE A 101 -16.16 -12.83 -2.79
C PHE A 101 -15.43 -14.17 -2.98
N ASN A 102 -15.81 -15.17 -2.19
CA ASN A 102 -15.14 -16.47 -2.09
C ASN A 102 -13.65 -16.34 -1.72
N LYS A 103 -12.76 -16.43 -2.71
CA LYS A 103 -11.30 -16.38 -2.56
C LYS A 103 -10.66 -15.21 -3.32
N SER A 104 -11.48 -14.27 -3.81
CA SER A 104 -11.04 -13.11 -4.57
C SER A 104 -11.40 -11.83 -3.84
N ILE A 105 -10.50 -10.86 -3.85
CA ILE A 105 -10.74 -9.52 -3.29
C ILE A 105 -10.77 -8.55 -4.46
N MET A 106 -11.90 -7.92 -4.64
CA MET A 106 -12.03 -6.77 -5.54
C MET A 106 -11.77 -5.51 -4.74
N SER A 107 -10.77 -4.72 -5.13
CA SER A 107 -10.51 -3.44 -4.50
C SER A 107 -10.69 -2.30 -5.49
N THR A 108 -11.23 -1.19 -4.99
CA THR A 108 -11.28 0.07 -5.72
C THR A 108 -10.90 1.21 -4.80
N GLY A 109 -10.36 2.28 -5.35
CA GLY A 109 -10.05 3.46 -4.58
C GLY A 109 -9.88 4.69 -5.44
N TYR A 110 -9.88 5.82 -4.75
CA TYR A 110 -9.69 7.14 -5.31
C TYR A 110 -8.72 7.92 -4.44
N THR A 111 -7.83 8.66 -5.10
CA THR A 111 -6.83 9.50 -4.46
C THR A 111 -6.85 10.89 -5.09
N ASN A 112 -6.83 11.92 -4.26
CA ASN A 112 -6.55 13.29 -4.66
C ASN A 112 -5.28 13.78 -3.96
N SER A 113 -4.36 14.36 -4.72
CA SER A 113 -3.10 14.94 -4.23
C SER A 113 -3.02 16.38 -4.69
N ILE A 114 -2.86 17.30 -3.74
CA ILE A 114 -2.68 18.72 -4.01
C ILE A 114 -1.29 19.14 -3.56
N GLU A 115 -0.55 19.71 -4.48
CA GLU A 115 0.78 20.31 -4.31
C GLU A 115 0.72 21.81 -4.63
N ASN A 116 1.84 22.51 -4.46
CA ASN A 116 1.89 23.96 -4.65
C ASN A 116 1.62 24.37 -6.12
N ASP A 117 2.04 23.54 -7.07
CA ASP A 117 1.98 23.80 -8.51
C ASP A 117 1.30 22.67 -9.31
N PHE A 118 0.79 21.65 -8.62
CA PHE A 118 0.19 20.48 -9.25
C PHE A 118 -1.03 19.96 -8.47
N ASP A 119 -2.05 19.48 -9.19
CA ASP A 119 -3.21 18.77 -8.64
C ASP A 119 -3.41 17.49 -9.44
N ALA A 120 -3.50 16.37 -8.71
CA ALA A 120 -3.68 15.05 -9.27
C ALA A 120 -4.91 14.36 -8.67
N GLN A 121 -5.59 13.63 -9.55
CA GLN A 121 -6.68 12.74 -9.20
C GLN A 121 -6.45 11.39 -9.87
N SER A 122 -6.58 10.31 -9.10
CA SER A 122 -6.35 8.96 -9.57
C SER A 122 -7.39 8.02 -9.02
N ALA A 123 -7.81 7.06 -9.83
CA ALA A 123 -8.71 5.99 -9.43
C ALA A 123 -8.14 4.65 -9.86
N PHE A 124 -8.41 3.60 -9.09
CA PHE A 124 -7.98 2.25 -9.43
C PHE A 124 -9.06 1.20 -9.18
N PHE A 125 -8.87 0.06 -9.84
CA PHE A 125 -9.60 -1.18 -9.63
C PHE A 125 -8.64 -2.36 -9.78
N ASN A 126 -8.69 -3.33 -8.86
CA ASN A 126 -7.93 -4.57 -8.90
C ASN A 126 -8.77 -5.76 -8.42
N ILE A 127 -8.37 -6.98 -8.81
CA ILE A 127 -8.99 -8.25 -8.45
C ILE A 127 -7.95 -9.32 -8.11
#